data_AF-A0A559N3U3-F1
#
_entry.id   AF-A0A559N3U3-F1
#
_cell.length_a   1.000
_cell.length_b   1.000
_cell.length_c   1.000
_cell.angle_alpha   90.00
_cell.angle_beta   90.00
_cell.angle_gamma   90.00
#
_symmetry.space_group_name_H-M   'P 1'
#
loop_
_entity.id
_entity.type
_entity.pdbx_description
1 polymer ?
#
loop_
_entity_poly.entity_id
_entity_poly.type
_entity_poly.pdbx_seq_one_letter_code
_entity_poly.pdbx_strand_id
1 'polypeptide(L)'
;MITPNANPFLGSDCRSFEYAQPPGALQKGCAVTNFNHTFYTAGISSDGSPYYGEIESIVDIAYFTMPVGMTNGRAANLTAIAVTTAIKATDLYYAENPRISKFTLGEYFKNRINQSLSAVGGSVNTTSPPFNIPSPAPYITSILGLSTPYDCE
;
A
#
# COMPACT_ATOMS: atom_id res chain seq x y z
N MET A 1 -6.68 -25.67 -0.14
CA MET A 1 -5.99 -25.65 1.16
C MET A 1 -5.54 -24.22 1.38
N ILE A 2 -5.96 -23.60 2.48
CA ILE A 2 -5.68 -22.19 2.80
C ILE A 2 -4.25 -22.14 3.34
N THR A 3 -3.34 -21.42 2.68
CA THR A 3 -1.97 -21.21 3.13
C THR A 3 -1.99 -20.32 4.38
N PRO A 4 -1.53 -20.78 5.57
CA PRO A 4 -1.57 -19.99 6.79
C PRO A 4 -0.52 -18.86 6.87
N ASN A 5 0.29 -18.66 5.82
CA ASN A 5 1.48 -17.82 5.84
C ASN A 5 1.57 -16.79 4.69
N ALA A 6 0.49 -16.49 3.98
CA ALA A 6 0.40 -15.22 3.24
C ALA A 6 0.23 -14.13 4.30
N ASN A 7 1.31 -13.43 4.68
CA ASN A 7 1.44 -12.58 5.87
C ASN A 7 0.14 -11.80 6.19
N PRO A 8 -0.80 -12.39 6.97
CA PRO A 8 -2.13 -11.82 7.11
C PRO A 8 -2.15 -10.65 8.10
N PHE A 9 -0.95 -10.27 8.56
CA PHE A 9 -0.72 -9.38 9.69
C PHE A 9 -0.20 -8.01 9.27
N LEU A 10 0.31 -7.81 8.04
CA LEU A 10 0.84 -6.50 7.66
C LEU A 10 -0.24 -5.65 6.98
N GLY A 11 -0.56 -4.53 7.62
CA GLY A 11 -1.38 -3.47 7.04
C GLY A 11 -0.62 -2.14 7.03
N SER A 12 -1.22 -1.15 6.38
CA SER A 12 -0.72 0.21 6.45
C SER A 12 -1.35 0.94 7.63
N ASP A 13 -0.56 1.73 8.35
CA ASP A 13 -1.07 2.62 9.40
C ASP A 13 -1.57 3.94 8.79
N CYS A 14 -2.70 4.47 9.28
CA CYS A 14 -3.22 5.77 8.86
C CYS A 14 -2.26 6.92 9.19
N ARG A 15 -1.46 6.78 10.26
CA ARG A 15 -0.48 7.79 10.69
C ARG A 15 0.63 8.05 9.68
N SER A 16 0.84 7.14 8.72
CA SER A 16 1.76 7.36 7.62
C SER A 16 1.25 8.36 6.59
N PHE A 17 -0.03 8.71 6.60
CA PHE A 17 -0.65 9.54 5.57
C PHE A 17 -1.09 10.90 6.11
N GLU A 18 -0.13 11.80 6.25
CA GLU A 18 -0.41 13.18 6.65
C GLU A 18 -0.92 14.01 5.47
N TYR A 19 -2.24 14.08 5.34
CA TYR A 19 -2.90 14.85 4.28
C TYR A 19 -2.90 16.34 4.57
N ALA A 20 -2.52 17.12 3.56
CA ALA A 20 -2.70 18.56 3.52
C ALA A 20 -3.31 18.99 2.17
N GLN A 21 -3.92 20.17 2.15
CA GLN A 21 -4.31 20.83 0.90
C GLN A 21 -3.36 21.99 0.63
N PRO A 22 -2.50 21.91 -0.39
CA PRO A 22 -1.71 23.05 -0.81
C PRO A 22 -2.60 24.23 -1.22
N PRO A 23 -2.20 25.49 -0.98
CA PRO A 23 -2.95 26.65 -1.45
C PRO A 23 -3.22 26.59 -2.95
N GLY A 24 -4.50 26.69 -3.35
CA GLY A 24 -4.92 26.64 -4.76
C GLY A 24 -4.99 25.25 -5.39
N ALA A 25 -4.67 24.17 -4.67
CA ALA A 25 -4.81 22.81 -5.19
C ALA A 25 -6.27 22.33 -5.16
N LEU A 26 -6.69 21.66 -6.25
CA LEU A 26 -8.02 21.04 -6.39
C LEU A 26 -8.11 19.67 -5.71
N GLN A 27 -7.02 19.21 -5.09
CA GLN A 27 -6.92 17.93 -4.40
C GLN A 27 -6.11 18.11 -3.12
N LYS A 28 -6.43 17.30 -2.12
CA LYS A 28 -5.55 17.07 -0.97
C LYS A 28 -4.51 16.05 -1.35
N GLY A 29 -3.39 16.04 -0.66
CA GLY A 29 -2.59 14.85 -0.67
C GLY A 29 -1.47 14.81 0.36
N CYS A 30 -0.75 13.71 0.33
CA CYS A 30 0.33 13.38 1.24
C CYS A 30 1.47 12.69 0.49
N ALA A 31 2.64 12.66 1.11
CA ALA A 31 3.78 11.91 0.62
C ALA A 31 4.28 11.02 1.74
N VAL A 32 4.65 9.81 1.36
CA VAL A 32 5.18 8.80 2.27
C VAL A 32 6.54 8.37 1.77
N THR A 33 7.54 8.40 2.63
CA THR A 33 8.91 7.96 2.33
C THR A 33 9.13 6.50 2.76
N ASN A 34 10.07 5.83 2.08
CA ASN A 34 10.41 4.43 2.34
C ASN A 34 9.16 3.53 2.29
N PHE A 35 8.32 3.72 1.26
CA PHE A 35 7.10 2.95 1.05
C PHE A 35 7.44 1.55 0.53
N ASN A 36 8.13 0.79 1.38
CA ASN A 36 8.69 -0.52 1.07
C ASN A 36 7.76 -1.60 1.61
N HIS A 37 7.64 -2.69 0.85
CA HIS A 37 6.91 -3.86 1.29
C HIS A 37 7.55 -5.14 0.77
N THR A 38 7.65 -6.14 1.64
CA THR A 38 8.17 -7.46 1.28
C THR A 38 7.01 -8.43 1.19
N PHE A 39 6.83 -9.00 -0.01
CA PHE A 39 5.83 -10.03 -0.28
C PHE A 39 6.47 -11.40 -0.16
N TYR A 40 5.73 -12.35 0.39
CA TYR A 40 6.22 -13.69 0.67
C TYR A 40 5.37 -14.76 -0.03
N THR A 41 6.03 -15.83 -0.49
CA THR A 41 5.36 -17.02 -1.01
C THR A 41 6.04 -18.28 -0.45
N ALA A 42 5.25 -19.30 -0.14
CA ALA A 42 5.74 -20.60 0.27
C ALA A 42 4.73 -21.69 -0.07
N GLY A 43 5.22 -22.88 -0.42
CA GLY A 43 4.35 -24.00 -0.76
C GLY A 43 5.11 -25.26 -1.14
N ILE A 44 4.40 -26.20 -1.76
CA ILE A 44 4.95 -27.46 -2.26
C ILE A 44 4.79 -27.47 -3.77
N SER A 45 5.89 -27.71 -4.48
CA SER A 45 5.94 -27.86 -5.93
C SER A 45 5.30 -29.17 -6.37
N SER A 46 5.00 -29.29 -7.67
CA SER A 46 4.41 -30.51 -8.26
C SER A 46 5.28 -31.77 -8.10
N ASP A 47 6.57 -31.61 -7.85
CA ASP A 47 7.52 -32.69 -7.58
C ASP A 47 7.65 -33.03 -6.07
N GLY A 48 6.84 -32.40 -5.22
CA GLY A 48 6.87 -32.57 -3.77
C GLY A 48 7.97 -31.77 -3.06
N SER A 49 8.81 -31.02 -3.78
CA SER A 49 9.81 -30.16 -3.17
C SER A 49 9.17 -28.91 -2.55
N PRO A 50 9.61 -28.45 -1.36
CA PRO A 50 9.17 -27.18 -0.83
C PRO A 50 9.76 -26.02 -1.65
N TYR A 51 8.99 -24.95 -1.82
CA TYR A 51 9.49 -23.68 -2.33
C TYR A 51 9.20 -22.55 -1.34
N TYR A 52 10.07 -21.55 -1.36
CA TYR A 52 9.92 -20.29 -0.64
C TYR A 52 10.46 -19.17 -1.53
N GLY A 53 9.88 -17.98 -1.41
CA GLY A 53 10.33 -16.81 -2.16
C GLY A 53 9.91 -15.53 -1.46
N GLU A 54 10.73 -14.50 -1.64
CA GLU A 54 10.46 -13.15 -1.17
C GLU A 54 10.74 -12.16 -2.30
N ILE A 55 9.88 -11.16 -2.43
CA ILE A 55 10.05 -10.06 -3.37
C ILE A 55 9.82 -8.76 -2.61
N GLU A 56 10.84 -7.91 -2.60
CA GLU A 56 10.74 -6.57 -2.06
C GLU A 56 10.27 -5.58 -3.15
N SER A 57 9.23 -4.81 -2.82
CA SER A 57 8.79 -3.63 -3.55
C SER A 57 9.33 -2.40 -2.85
N ILE A 58 10.30 -1.72 -3.47
CA ILE A 58 10.94 -0.53 -2.91
C ILE A 58 10.39 0.70 -3.64
N VAL A 59 9.85 1.65 -2.87
CA VAL A 59 9.38 2.93 -3.38
C VAL A 59 9.87 4.03 -2.43
N ASP A 60 10.90 4.77 -2.87
CA ASP A 60 11.54 5.82 -2.05
C ASP A 60 10.53 6.86 -1.56
N ILE A 61 9.61 7.27 -2.44
CA ILE A 61 8.52 8.18 -2.12
C ILE A 61 7.24 7.83 -2.91
N ALA A 62 6.13 7.74 -2.19
CA ALA A 62 4.80 7.56 -2.76
C ALA A 62 3.94 8.79 -2.44
N TYR A 63 3.33 9.37 -3.47
CA TYR A 63 2.42 10.51 -3.38
C TYR A 63 0.98 10.03 -3.50
N PHE A 64 0.15 10.39 -2.53
CA PHE A 64 -1.26 10.05 -2.54
C PHE A 64 -2.10 11.31 -2.65
N THR A 65 -3.18 11.24 -3.39
CA THR A 65 -4.14 12.34 -3.54
C THR A 65 -5.53 11.90 -3.16
N MET A 66 -6.34 12.82 -2.63
CA MET A 66 -7.73 12.62 -2.24
C MET A 66 -8.59 13.84 -2.58
N PRO A 67 -9.91 13.68 -2.70
CA PRO A 67 -10.83 14.79 -2.94
C PRO A 67 -10.80 15.84 -1.82
N VAL A 68 -10.96 17.12 -2.18
CA VAL A 68 -10.92 18.25 -1.23
C VAL A 68 -12.02 18.21 -0.17
N GLY A 69 -13.19 17.65 -0.50
CA GLY A 69 -14.33 17.55 0.40
C GLY A 69 -14.15 16.59 1.58
N MET A 70 -13.00 15.93 1.70
CA MET A 70 -12.70 14.95 2.73
C MET A 70 -11.85 15.55 3.86
N THR A 71 -12.12 15.19 5.12
CA THR A 71 -11.23 15.56 6.23
C THR A 71 -9.88 14.86 6.09
N ASN A 72 -8.81 15.43 6.65
CA ASN A 72 -7.47 14.85 6.56
C ASN A 72 -7.42 13.46 7.21
N GLY A 73 -8.03 13.29 8.39
CA GLY A 73 -8.14 11.98 9.05
C GLY A 73 -8.88 10.94 8.20
N ARG A 74 -10.02 11.32 7.60
CA ARG A 74 -10.76 10.41 6.69
C ARG A 74 -9.94 10.04 5.44
N ALA A 75 -9.20 10.97 4.87
CA ALA A 75 -8.31 10.71 3.74
C ALA A 75 -7.19 9.73 4.12
N ALA A 76 -6.58 9.93 5.30
CA ALA A 76 -5.56 9.04 5.83
C ALA A 76 -6.09 7.62 6.06
N ASN A 77 -7.26 7.49 6.68
CA ASN A 77 -7.90 6.21 6.97
C ASN A 77 -8.27 5.44 5.70
N LEU A 78 -8.87 6.10 4.71
CA LEU A 78 -9.21 5.44 3.45
C LEU A 78 -7.95 5.04 2.65
N THR A 79 -6.87 5.80 2.76
CA THR A 79 -5.58 5.45 2.15
C THR A 79 -4.99 4.22 2.81
N ALA A 80 -4.97 4.16 4.14
CA ALA A 80 -4.52 2.99 4.88
C ALA A 80 -5.32 1.74 4.53
N ILE A 81 -6.65 1.86 4.40
CA ILE A 81 -7.52 0.76 3.97
C ILE A 81 -7.20 0.33 2.54
N ALA A 82 -7.01 1.29 1.62
CA ALA A 82 -6.69 1.00 0.22
C ALA A 82 -5.34 0.30 0.06
N VAL A 83 -4.31 0.78 0.76
CA VAL A 83 -2.97 0.16 0.77
C VAL A 83 -3.02 -1.22 1.41
N THR A 84 -3.71 -1.38 2.55
CA THR A 84 -3.86 -2.69 3.21
C THR A 84 -4.57 -3.70 2.32
N THR A 85 -5.62 -3.26 1.62
CA THR A 85 -6.34 -4.09 0.63
C THR A 85 -5.41 -4.51 -0.51
N ALA A 86 -4.61 -3.57 -1.02
CA ALA A 86 -3.66 -3.84 -2.09
C ALA A 86 -2.52 -4.79 -1.67
N ILE A 87 -2.03 -4.69 -0.43
CA ILE A 87 -1.05 -5.62 0.15
C ILE A 87 -1.64 -7.03 0.13
N LYS A 88 -2.81 -7.22 0.76
CA LYS A 88 -3.47 -8.53 0.85
C LYS A 88 -3.76 -9.15 -0.53
N ALA A 89 -4.20 -8.33 -1.49
CA ALA A 89 -4.45 -8.79 -2.85
C ALA A 89 -3.15 -9.20 -3.58
N THR A 90 -2.03 -8.55 -3.26
CA THR A 90 -0.72 -8.87 -3.84
C THR A 90 -0.10 -10.09 -3.19
N ASP A 91 -0.23 -10.26 -1.88
CA ASP A 91 0.19 -11.49 -1.17
C ASP A 91 -0.53 -12.71 -1.73
N LEU A 92 -1.86 -12.65 -1.90
CA LEU A 92 -2.63 -13.72 -2.50
C LEU A 92 -2.17 -14.01 -3.94
N TYR A 93 -1.95 -12.96 -4.73
CA TYR A 93 -1.49 -13.11 -6.10
C TYR A 93 -0.09 -13.74 -6.18
N TYR A 94 0.83 -13.41 -5.27
CA TYR A 94 2.15 -14.02 -5.22
C TYR A 94 2.13 -15.47 -4.71
N ALA A 95 1.23 -15.78 -3.77
CA ALA A 95 0.99 -17.15 -3.32
C ALA A 95 0.51 -18.05 -4.47
N GLU A 96 -0.35 -17.52 -5.35
CA GLU A 96 -0.85 -18.23 -6.54
C GLU A 96 0.15 -18.28 -7.70
N ASN A 97 1.08 -17.31 -7.77
CA ASN A 97 2.04 -17.15 -8.86
C ASN A 97 3.48 -17.06 -8.32
N PRO A 98 4.02 -18.14 -7.71
CA PRO A 98 5.29 -18.07 -6.97
C PRO A 98 6.53 -17.82 -7.84
N ARG A 99 6.41 -17.95 -9.18
CA ARG A 99 7.51 -17.73 -10.14
C ARG A 99 7.45 -16.35 -10.81
N ILE A 100 6.60 -15.44 -10.33
CA ILE A 100 6.45 -14.10 -10.88
C ILE A 100 7.71 -13.25 -10.67
N SER A 101 8.00 -12.34 -11.60
CA SER A 101 9.12 -11.41 -11.46
C SER A 101 8.79 -10.27 -10.48
N LYS A 102 9.83 -9.69 -9.86
CA LYS A 102 9.68 -8.51 -9.00
C LYS A 102 8.99 -7.33 -9.69
N PHE A 103 9.26 -7.13 -10.99
CA PHE A 103 8.68 -6.03 -11.75
C PHE A 103 7.18 -6.24 -11.96
N THR A 104 6.77 -7.46 -12.32
CA THR A 104 5.36 -7.79 -12.53
C THR A 104 4.58 -7.73 -11.22
N LEU A 105 5.16 -8.19 -10.11
CA LEU A 105 4.52 -8.10 -8.79
C LEU A 105 4.40 -6.64 -8.32
N GLY A 106 5.44 -5.82 -8.51
CA GLY A 106 5.40 -4.40 -8.17
C GLY A 106 4.37 -3.61 -8.99
N GLU A 107 4.27 -3.87 -10.30
CA GLU A 107 3.22 -3.30 -11.14
C GLU A 107 1.82 -3.74 -10.70
N TYR A 108 1.65 -5.03 -10.36
CA TYR A 108 0.38 -5.52 -9.81
C TYR A 108 0.01 -4.80 -8.51
N PHE A 109 0.96 -4.66 -7.57
CA PHE A 109 0.74 -3.95 -6.31
C PHE A 109 0.32 -2.50 -6.53
N LYS A 110 1.07 -1.76 -7.36
CA LYS A 110 0.77 -0.37 -7.72
C LYS A 110 -0.63 -0.23 -8.35
N ASN A 111 -0.98 -1.13 -9.26
CA ASN A 111 -2.29 -1.15 -9.89
C ASN A 111 -3.41 -1.42 -8.87
N ARG A 112 -3.19 -2.30 -7.89
CA ARG A 112 -4.16 -2.57 -6.82
C ARG A 112 -4.31 -1.40 -5.85
N ILE A 113 -3.25 -0.68 -5.53
CA ILE A 113 -3.34 0.56 -4.74
C ILE A 113 -4.19 1.58 -5.50
N ASN A 114 -3.85 1.85 -6.76
CA ASN A 114 -4.58 2.81 -7.59
C ASN A 114 -6.05 2.43 -7.76
N GLN A 115 -6.35 1.15 -8.00
CA GLN A 115 -7.72 0.66 -8.10
C GLN A 115 -8.48 0.88 -6.79
N SER A 116 -7.88 0.53 -5.64
CA SER A 116 -8.51 0.69 -4.33
C SER A 116 -8.74 2.16 -3.96
N LEU A 117 -7.79 3.04 -4.30
CA LEU A 117 -7.93 4.49 -4.09
C LEU A 117 -8.95 5.13 -5.04
N SER A 118 -9.02 4.68 -6.29
CA SER A 118 -9.95 5.23 -7.28
C SER A 118 -11.42 5.06 -6.85
N ALA A 119 -11.73 4.00 -6.11
CA ALA A 119 -13.06 3.75 -5.55
C ALA A 119 -13.50 4.82 -4.54
N VAL A 120 -12.55 5.55 -3.96
CA VAL A 120 -12.81 6.66 -3.01
C VAL A 120 -12.41 8.03 -3.60
N GLY A 121 -12.15 8.09 -4.91
CA GLY A 121 -11.77 9.31 -5.62
C GLY A 121 -10.31 9.74 -5.42
N GLY A 122 -9.46 8.87 -4.87
CA GLY A 122 -8.04 9.12 -4.68
C GLY A 122 -7.17 8.50 -5.79
N SER A 123 -5.87 8.81 -5.76
CA SER A 123 -4.87 8.18 -6.63
C SER A 123 -3.49 8.12 -5.97
N VAL A 124 -2.62 7.23 -6.45
CA VAL A 124 -1.21 7.16 -6.06
C VAL A 124 -0.29 7.40 -7.26
N ASN A 125 0.75 8.19 -7.04
CA ASN A 125 1.85 8.40 -7.97
C ASN A 125 3.17 8.13 -7.25
N THR A 126 4.05 7.32 -7.84
CA THR A 126 5.36 6.96 -7.29
C THR A 126 6.52 7.52 -8.11
N THR A 127 6.24 8.33 -9.12
CA THR A 127 7.21 8.81 -10.11
C THR A 127 7.36 10.33 -10.12
N SER A 128 6.27 11.06 -9.91
CA SER A 128 6.28 12.52 -9.92
C SER A 128 5.42 13.10 -8.80
N PRO A 129 5.90 14.14 -8.10
CA PRO A 129 5.11 14.83 -7.09
C PRO A 129 3.96 15.60 -7.78
N PRO A 130 2.70 15.36 -7.40
CA PRO A 130 1.58 16.18 -7.88
C PRO A 130 1.62 17.61 -7.33
N PHE A 131 2.29 17.82 -6.20
CA PHE A 131 2.57 19.12 -5.57
C PHE A 131 3.75 18.96 -4.61
N ASN A 132 4.37 20.09 -4.23
CA ASN A 132 5.53 20.08 -3.35
C ASN A 132 5.12 19.79 -1.90
N ILE A 133 5.64 18.71 -1.31
CA ILE A 133 5.43 18.35 0.10
C ILE A 133 6.79 18.45 0.79
N PRO A 134 6.98 19.44 1.69
CA PRO A 134 8.29 19.74 2.26
C PRO A 134 8.79 18.69 3.25
N SER A 135 7.89 17.95 3.92
CA SER A 135 8.24 16.92 4.89
C SER A 135 7.32 15.71 4.74
N PRO A 136 7.66 14.74 3.89
CA PRO A 136 6.95 13.47 3.80
C PRO A 136 7.04 12.67 5.12
N ALA A 137 5.97 11.99 5.48
CA ALA A 137 5.97 11.10 6.65
C ALA A 137 6.65 9.76 6.31
N PRO A 138 7.25 9.05 7.28
CA PRO A 138 7.75 7.69 7.05
C PRO A 138 6.60 6.70 6.90
N TYR A 139 6.79 5.70 6.04
CA TYR A 139 5.85 4.57 5.97
C TYR A 139 5.96 3.69 7.21
N ILE A 140 4.81 3.38 7.81
CA ILE A 140 4.67 2.58 9.02
C ILE A 140 3.74 1.42 8.70
N THR A 141 4.27 0.20 8.83
CA THR A 141 3.47 -1.02 8.74
C THR A 141 2.90 -1.37 10.11
N SER A 142 1.61 -1.67 10.15
CA SER A 142 0.91 -2.15 11.35
C SER A 142 0.89 -3.68 11.35
N ILE A 143 1.29 -4.30 12.47
CA ILE A 143 1.11 -5.73 12.72
C ILE A 143 -0.31 -5.93 13.27
N LEU A 144 -1.07 -6.84 12.65
CA LEU A 144 -2.50 -7.15 12.84
C LEU A 144 -3.50 -6.16 12.21
N GLY A 145 -3.06 -5.13 11.49
CA GLY A 145 -3.98 -4.06 11.06
C GLY A 145 -4.67 -3.36 12.25
N LEU A 146 -4.06 -3.42 13.43
CA LEU A 146 -4.54 -2.86 14.71
C LEU A 146 -3.94 -1.46 14.97
N SER A 147 -3.86 -0.60 13.95
CA SER A 147 -4.19 0.80 14.22
C SER A 147 -5.60 0.97 13.71
N THR A 148 -6.53 1.23 14.62
CA THR A 148 -7.92 1.36 14.25
C THR A 148 -8.00 2.48 13.21
N PRO A 149 -8.73 2.33 12.08
CA PRO A 149 -8.97 3.40 11.12
C PRO A 149 -9.83 4.55 11.71
N TYR A 150 -9.87 4.66 13.03
CA TYR A 150 -10.48 5.69 13.85
C TYR A 150 -9.44 6.44 14.68
N ASP A 151 -8.16 6.06 14.64
CA ASP A 151 -7.10 6.72 15.44
C ASP A 151 -6.60 8.01 14.79
N CYS A 152 -6.84 8.16 13.48
CA CYS A 152 -6.59 9.39 12.74
C CYS A 152 -7.91 10.17 12.59
N GLU A 153 -8.36 10.82 13.68
CA GLU A 153 -9.42 11.85 13.65
C GLU A 153 -8.86 13.23 13.25
#